data_AF-A0A7Y7P2N4-F1
#
_entry.id   AF-A0A7Y7P2N4-F1
#
_cell.length_a   1.000
_cell.length_b   1.000
_cell.length_c   1.000
_cell.angle_alpha   90.00
_cell.angle_beta   90.00
_cell.angle_gamma   90.00
#
_symmetry.space_group_name_H-M   'P 1'
#
loop_
_entity.id
_entity.type
_entity.pdbx_description
1 polymer ?
#
loop_
_entity_poly.entity_id
_entity_poly.type
_entity_poly.pdbx_seq_one_letter_code
_entity_poly.pdbx_strand_id
1 'polypeptide(L)' 'MIKTIGYILLAISCILFGLVLVVPWFGFSKGTIAGVITGLLVAGEILFYLSIFLIGKDFIAKIKNRLIFWKAKSTNNPTE' A
#
# COMPACT_ATOMS: atom_id res chain seq x y z
N MET A 1 -2.48 8.22 18.55
CA MET A 1 -2.29 9.24 17.50
C MET A 1 -1.27 8.82 16.45
N ILE A 2 -0.06 8.37 16.83
CA ILE A 2 0.98 7.88 15.89
C ILE A 2 0.48 6.73 14.99
N LYS A 3 -0.37 5.84 15.52
CA LYS A 3 -1.00 4.74 14.77
C LYS A 3 -1.89 5.23 13.61
N THR A 4 -2.65 6.31 13.83
CA THR A 4 -3.51 6.91 12.80
C THR A 4 -2.66 7.55 11.72
N ILE A 5 -1.59 8.24 12.10
CA ILE A 5 -0.62 8.84 11.18
C ILE A 5 -0.04 7.79 10.24
N GLY A 6 0.39 6.63 10.75
CA GLY A 6 0.88 5.53 9.89
C GLY A 6 -0.15 5.03 8.88
N TYR A 7 -1.44 4.94 9.26
CA TYR A 7 -2.51 4.55 8.34
C TYR A 7 -2.78 5.60 7.25
N ILE A 8 -2.75 6.88 7.62
CA ILE A 8 -2.95 7.98 6.67
C ILE A 8 -1.79 8.01 5.66
N LEU A 9 -0.56 7.82 6.16
CA LEU A 9 0.67 7.78 5.35
C LEU A 9 0.66 6.61 4.36
N LEU A 10 0.20 5.43 4.81
CA LEU A 10 -0.01 4.25 3.97
C LEU A 10 -1.04 4.52 2.85
N ALA A 11 -2.18 5.13 3.20
CA ALA A 11 -3.21 5.48 2.22
C ALA A 11 -2.69 6.46 1.17
N ILE A 12 -1.89 7.45 1.60
CA ILE A 12 -1.22 8.41 0.71
C ILE A 12 -0.22 7.72 -0.24
N SER A 13 0.58 6.77 0.22
CA SER A 13 1.47 5.99 -0.66
C SER A 13 0.68 5.21 -1.72
N CYS A 14 -0.47 4.66 -1.36
CA CYS A 14 -1.33 3.94 -2.29
C CYS A 14 -1.91 4.87 -3.37
N ILE A 15 -2.31 6.09 -2.98
CA ILE A 15 -2.74 7.14 -3.90
C ILE A 15 -1.60 7.56 -4.83
N LEU A 16 -0.36 7.69 -4.30
CA LEU A 16 0.83 8.01 -5.08
C LEU A 16 1.09 6.96 -6.18
N PHE A 17 0.96 5.68 -5.84
CA PHE A 17 1.06 4.58 -6.79
C PHE A 17 -0.07 4.61 -7.84
N GLY A 18 -1.30 4.94 -7.43
CA GLY A 18 -2.40 5.16 -8.37
C GLY A 18 -2.10 6.31 -9.33
N LEU A 19 -1.47 7.38 -8.84
CA LEU A 19 -1.09 8.54 -9.64
C LEU A 19 -0.06 8.18 -10.71
N VAL A 20 0.91 7.30 -10.41
CA VAL A 20 1.89 6.78 -11.39
C VAL A 20 1.20 6.23 -12.64
N LEU A 21 0.05 5.57 -12.48
CA LEU A 21 -0.71 4.99 -13.59
C LEU A 21 -1.43 6.04 -14.45
N VAL A 22 -1.73 7.20 -13.87
CA VAL A 22 -2.42 8.33 -14.52
C VAL A 22 -1.42 9.32 -15.14
N VAL A 23 -0.17 9.39 -14.65
CA VAL A 23 0.92 10.21 -15.23
C VAL A 23 1.07 10.07 -16.75
N PRO A 24 1.07 8.86 -17.36
CA PRO A 24 1.24 8.72 -18.81
C PRO A 24 0.06 9.28 -19.63
N TRP A 25 -1.10 9.54 -19.01
CA TRP A 25 -2.24 10.18 -19.68
C TRP A 25 -2.09 11.70 -19.83
N PHE A 26 -1.12 12.33 -19.16
CA PHE A 26 -0.99 13.79 -19.14
C PHE A 26 -0.28 14.38 -20.39
N GLY A 27 0.07 13.56 -21.38
CA GLY A 27 0.56 14.02 -22.69
C GLY A 27 1.97 14.61 -22.72
N PHE A 28 2.79 14.40 -21.69
CA PHE A 28 4.18 14.86 -21.63
C PHE A 28 5.11 14.08 -22.59
N SER A 29 6.33 14.61 -22.80
CA SER A 29 7.36 13.91 -23.57
C SER A 29 7.81 12.62 -22.89
N LYS A 30 8.11 11.57 -23.69
CA LYS A 30 8.38 10.20 -23.23
C LYS A 30 9.50 10.12 -22.18
N GLY A 31 10.55 10.93 -22.34
CA GLY A 31 11.67 10.98 -21.40
C GLY A 31 11.29 11.55 -20.03
N THR A 32 10.48 12.60 -20.00
CA THR A 32 9.99 13.21 -18.75
C THR A 32 9.02 12.28 -18.04
N ILE A 33 8.12 11.62 -18.78
CA ILE A 33 7.18 10.64 -18.22
C ILE A 33 7.93 9.52 -17.50
N ALA A 34 8.95 8.92 -18.14
CA ALA A 34 9.73 7.84 -17.56
C ALA A 34 10.44 8.27 -16.27
N GLY A 35 11.04 9.48 -16.26
CA GLY A 35 11.69 10.03 -15.07
C GLY A 35 10.72 10.29 -13.93
N VAL A 36 9.56 10.89 -14.22
CA VAL A 36 8.53 11.19 -13.21
C VAL A 36 7.94 9.90 -12.64
N ILE A 37 7.58 8.93 -13.49
CA ILE A 37 7.06 7.63 -13.06
C ILE A 37 8.07 6.93 -12.15
N THR A 38 9.33 6.86 -12.56
CA THR A 38 10.38 6.18 -11.79
C THR A 38 10.61 6.86 -10.44
N GLY A 39 10.71 8.20 -10.42
CA GLY A 39 10.88 8.96 -9.18
C GLY A 39 9.68 8.80 -8.23
N LEU A 40 8.46 8.83 -8.76
CA LEU A 40 7.23 8.70 -7.98
C LEU A 40 7.05 7.28 -7.43
N LEU A 41 7.49 6.26 -8.17
CA LEU A 41 7.46 4.86 -7.75
C LEU A 41 8.47 4.59 -6.63
N VAL A 42 9.71 5.07 -6.78
CA VAL A 42 10.76 4.96 -5.74
C VAL A 42 10.35 5.72 -4.47
N ALA A 43 9.86 6.96 -4.60
CA ALA A 43 9.37 7.74 -3.47
C ALA A 43 8.17 7.05 -2.78
N GLY A 44 7.25 6.49 -3.59
CA GLY A 44 6.11 5.71 -3.11
C GLY A 44 6.51 4.49 -2.29
N GLU A 45 7.50 3.71 -2.76
CA GLU A 45 8.06 2.56 -2.03
C GLU A 45 8.70 2.99 -0.71
N ILE A 46 9.56 4.02 -0.71
CA ILE A 46 10.22 4.50 0.51
C ILE A 46 9.19 4.94 1.56
N LEU A 47 8.19 5.72 1.13
CA LEU A 47 7.13 6.20 2.02
C LEU A 47 6.22 5.06 2.50
N PHE A 48 6.02 4.03 1.67
CA PHE A 48 5.27 2.83 2.02
C PHE A 48 6.00 2.00 3.08
N TYR A 49 7.30 1.75 2.91
CA TYR A 49 8.11 1.07 3.93
C TYR A 49 8.18 1.88 5.22
N LEU A 50 8.34 3.20 5.13
CA LEU A 50 8.35 4.08 6.30
C LEU A 50 7.00 4.04 7.03
N SER A 51 5.89 4.00 6.29
CA SER A 51 4.55 3.83 6.85
C SER A 51 4.43 2.50 7.59
N ILE A 52 4.82 1.39 6.95
CA ILE A 52 4.80 0.05 7.56
C ILE A 52 5.68 -0.01 8.81
N PHE A 53 6.85 0.62 8.75
CA PHE A 53 7.76 0.69 9.89
C PHE A 53 7.14 1.46 11.06
N LEU A 54 6.50 2.60 10.78
CA LEU A 54 5.86 3.44 11.80
C LEU A 54 4.59 2.81 12.39
N ILE A 55 3.84 2.05 11.58
CA ILE A 55 2.60 1.37 11.99
C ILE A 55 2.91 0.14 12.88
N GLY A 56 4.05 -0.53 12.63
CA GLY A 56 4.62 -1.58 13.47
C GLY A 56 3.73 -2.81 13.71
N LYS A 57 4.05 -3.56 14.78
CA LYS A 57 3.45 -4.85 15.18
C LYS A 57 1.91 -4.85 15.23
N ASP A 58 1.27 -3.70 15.43
CA ASP A 58 -0.19 -3.55 15.43
C ASP A 58 -0.82 -3.88 14.06
N PHE A 59 -0.19 -3.47 12.95
CA PHE A 59 -0.71 -3.76 11.61
C PHE A 59 -0.47 -5.22 11.23
N ILE A 60 0.70 -5.78 11.57
CA ILE A 60 0.94 -7.22 11.45
C ILE A 60 -0.06 -7.99 12.31
N ALA A 61 -0.34 -7.57 13.54
CA ALA A 61 -1.33 -8.22 14.40
C ALA A 61 -2.74 -8.14 13.78
N LYS A 62 -3.12 -7.01 13.20
CA LYS A 62 -4.43 -6.82 12.56
C LYS A 62 -4.56 -7.61 11.25
N ILE A 63 -3.51 -7.65 10.41
CA ILE A 63 -3.43 -8.50 9.22
C ILE A 63 -3.47 -9.96 9.62
N LYS A 64 -2.65 -10.37 10.58
CA LYS A 64 -2.60 -11.76 11.06
C LYS A 64 -3.96 -12.17 11.62
N ASN A 65 -4.63 -11.30 12.38
CA ASN A 65 -5.99 -11.56 12.87
C ASN A 65 -7.00 -11.71 11.73
N ARG A 66 -6.93 -10.86 10.69
CA ARG A 66 -7.81 -10.93 9.51
C ARG A 66 -7.51 -12.13 8.60
N LEU A 67 -6.24 -12.52 8.50
CA LEU A 67 -5.76 -13.65 7.68
C LEU A 67 -6.04 -15.00 8.38
N ILE A 68 -5.88 -15.07 9.70
CA ILE A 68 -6.30 -16.23 10.52
C ILE A 68 -7.82 -16.40 10.45
N PHE A 69 -8.59 -15.30 10.49
CA PHE A 69 -10.04 -15.36 10.31
C PHE A 69 -10.43 -15.95 8.94
N TRP A 70 -9.67 -15.62 7.88
CA TRP A 70 -9.86 -16.22 6.56
C TRP A 70 -9.50 -17.71 6.53
N LYS A 71 -8.43 -18.12 7.23
CA LYS A 71 -8.05 -19.53 7.36
C LYS A 71 -9.10 -20.34 8.15
N ALA A 72 -9.65 -19.77 9.22
CA ALA A 72 -10.70 -20.42 10.03
C ALA A 72 -12.02 -20.58 9.26
N LYS A 73 -12.30 -19.68 8.30
CA LYS A 73 -13.48 -19.81 7.43
C LYS A 73 -13.37 -20.93 6.39
N SER A 74 -12.15 -21.34 6.03
CA SER A 74 -11.91 -22.43 5.07
C SER A 74 -12.02 -23.83 5.69
N THR A 75 -11.88 -23.96 7.01
CA THR A 75 -11.94 -25.25 7.75
C THR A 75 -13.31 -25.52 8.39
N ASN A 76 -14.31 -24.67 8.15
CA ASN A 76 -15.69 -24.89 8.60
C ASN A 76 -16.67 -24.90 7.42
N ASN A 77 -16.26 -25.45 6.27
CA ASN A 77 -17.24 -25.87 5.27
C ASN A 77 -17.71 -27.26 5.70
N PRO A 78 -18.90 -27.43 6.30
CA PRO A 78 -19.45 -28.75 6.48
C PRO A 78 -19.60 -29.34 5.08
N THR A 79 -18.88 -30.44 4.82
CA THR A 79 -19.16 -31.32 3.69
C THR A 79 -20.59 -31.81 3.87
N GLU A 80 -21.53 -31.16 3.19
CA GLU A 80 -22.85 -31.72 2.86
C GLU A 80 -22.71 -32.81 1.80
#